data_AF-A0A484CW81-F1
#
_entry.id   AF-A0A484CW81-F1
#
_cell.length_a   1.000
_cell.length_b   1.000
_cell.length_c   1.000
_cell.angle_alpha   90.00
_cell.angle_beta   90.00
_cell.angle_gamma   90.00
#
_symmetry.space_group_name_H-M   'P 1'
#
loop_
_entity.id
_entity.type
_entity.pdbx_description
1 polymer ?
#
loop_
_entity_poly.entity_id
_entity_poly.type
_entity_poly.pdbx_seq_one_letter_code
_entity_poly.pdbx_strand_id
1 'polypeptide(L)'
;MSTIQYITNLLAAVPYIAIEGGTQPGRSNAGLQQLVALRNHDYFRSAVRFYKYLHCSLLPTRMNVGVAHSEVNPNTRVMNSRGIWLTYALGVGILHIVLLSIPFFSVPVVWTLTNVIHNFGMYVFMHAVKGTPFETPDQGKARLLTHWEQLDYGVQFTSSRKFFTISPIILYFLASFYTKYDTTHFVINTASLLSVLIPKLPQLHRVRIFGINKY
;
A
#
# COMPACT_ATOMS: atom_id res chain seq x y z
N MET A 1 26.49 6.11 -18.50
CA MET A 1 25.44 6.92 -17.85
C MET A 1 24.44 5.97 -17.22
N SER A 2 24.34 5.97 -15.89
CA SER A 2 23.58 4.98 -15.11
C SER A 2 22.11 5.38 -14.96
N THR A 3 21.23 4.38 -14.94
CA THR A 3 19.75 4.44 -14.83
C THR A 3 19.24 5.31 -13.67
N ILE A 4 20.08 5.60 -12.68
CA ILE A 4 19.81 6.47 -11.54
C ILE A 4 19.65 7.93 -11.98
N GLN A 5 20.42 8.40 -12.97
CA GLN A 5 20.38 9.80 -13.42
C GLN A 5 19.04 10.18 -14.07
N TYR A 6 18.34 9.21 -14.66
CA TYR A 6 17.05 9.44 -15.34
C TYR A 6 15.90 9.64 -14.35
N ILE A 7 16.00 9.04 -13.16
CA ILE A 7 14.96 9.13 -12.11
C ILE A 7 15.09 10.43 -11.33
N THR A 8 16.32 10.91 -11.08
CA THR A 8 16.55 12.19 -10.39
C THR A 8 16.05 13.39 -11.19
N ASN A 9 16.21 13.35 -12.52
CA ASN A 9 15.76 14.43 -13.40
C ASN A 9 14.23 14.50 -13.55
N LEU A 10 13.52 13.37 -13.39
CA LEU A 10 12.06 13.33 -13.49
C LEU A 10 11.36 13.85 -12.21
N LEU A 11 12.03 13.78 -11.06
CA LEU A 11 11.48 14.26 -9.77
C LEU A 11 11.76 15.76 -9.51
N ALA A 12 12.71 16.37 -10.21
CA ALA A 12 13.06 17.79 -10.05
C ALA A 12 12.12 18.76 -10.80
N ALA A 13 11.25 18.27 -11.68
CA ALA A 13 10.47 19.09 -12.62
C ALA A 13 9.08 19.52 -12.13
N VAL A 14 8.69 19.26 -10.88
CA VAL A 14 7.29 19.40 -10.44
C VAL A 14 6.91 20.73 -9.72
N PRO A 15 7.81 21.53 -9.09
CA PRO A 15 7.36 22.72 -8.37
C PRO A 15 7.76 24.05 -9.04
N TYR A 16 7.60 24.20 -10.37
CA TYR A 16 7.90 25.47 -11.05
C TYR A 16 6.79 25.93 -12.00
N ILE A 17 5.56 26.03 -11.49
CA ILE A 17 4.52 26.83 -12.15
C ILE A 17 3.80 27.63 -11.08
N ALA A 18 4.41 28.74 -10.67
CA ALA A 18 3.71 29.85 -10.04
C ALA A 18 4.44 31.17 -10.32
N ILE A 19 3.67 32.17 -10.77
CA ILE A 19 3.87 33.62 -10.60
C ILE A 19 4.71 34.36 -11.66
N GLU A 20 4.01 34.90 -12.67
CA GLU A 20 4.30 36.21 -13.28
C GLU A 20 3.33 37.23 -12.64
N GLY A 21 3.60 38.51 -12.35
CA GLY A 21 4.71 39.42 -12.64
C GLY A 21 4.15 40.85 -12.85
N GLY A 22 4.69 41.86 -12.13
CA GLY A 22 4.60 43.32 -12.42
C GLY A 22 3.42 44.10 -11.81
N THR A 23 3.50 45.37 -11.34
CA THR A 23 4.45 46.49 -11.56
C THR A 23 4.19 47.61 -10.51
N GLN A 24 5.22 48.35 -10.06
CA GLN A 24 5.15 49.53 -9.16
C GLN A 24 4.98 50.85 -9.95
N PRO A 25 4.41 51.95 -9.38
CA PRO A 25 5.30 53.07 -8.99
C PRO A 25 4.77 54.02 -7.87
N GLY A 26 5.66 54.83 -7.27
CA GLY A 26 5.31 56.14 -6.72
C GLY A 26 5.77 56.44 -5.29
N ARG A 27 6.97 57.02 -5.14
CA ARG A 27 7.58 57.41 -3.86
C ARG A 27 7.41 58.92 -3.60
N SER A 28 6.32 59.31 -2.98
CA SER A 28 6.22 60.52 -2.14
C SER A 28 4.94 60.40 -1.31
N ASN A 29 5.05 60.50 0.03
CA ASN A 29 4.03 60.23 1.08
C ASN A 29 4.12 58.87 1.79
N ALA A 30 5.13 58.04 1.51
CA ALA A 30 5.24 56.68 2.04
C ALA A 30 5.38 56.62 3.58
N GLY A 31 6.12 57.54 4.23
CA GLY A 31 6.38 57.46 5.67
C GLY A 31 5.14 57.66 6.55
N LEU A 32 4.31 58.66 6.24
CA LEU A 32 3.09 58.95 6.99
C LEU A 32 1.95 57.96 6.66
N GLN A 33 1.83 57.53 5.40
CA GLN A 33 0.92 56.45 5.01
C GLN A 33 1.29 55.12 5.67
N GLN A 34 2.59 54.80 5.77
CA GLN A 34 3.07 53.56 6.39
C GLN A 34 2.91 53.58 7.92
N LEU A 35 3.08 54.73 8.60
CA LEU A 35 2.82 54.86 10.03
C LEU A 35 1.32 54.83 10.39
N VAL A 36 0.43 55.35 9.54
CA VAL A 36 -1.04 55.21 9.71
C VAL A 36 -1.49 53.79 9.36
N ALA A 37 -0.91 53.16 8.34
CA ALA A 37 -1.18 51.77 7.98
C ALA A 37 -0.71 50.78 9.05
N LEU A 38 0.48 50.97 9.64
CA LEU A 38 0.99 50.12 10.71
C LEU A 38 0.14 50.21 11.99
N ARG A 39 -0.27 51.43 12.37
CA ARG A 39 -1.19 51.64 13.50
C ARG A 39 -2.54 50.94 13.30
N ASN A 40 -3.13 51.07 12.12
CA ASN A 40 -4.41 50.42 11.79
C ASN A 40 -4.27 48.90 11.69
N HIS A 41 -3.14 48.41 11.21
CA HIS A 41 -2.88 46.98 11.06
C HIS A 41 -2.69 46.28 12.41
N ASP A 42 -2.07 46.92 13.40
CA ASP A 42 -1.92 46.33 14.75
C ASP A 42 -3.23 46.34 15.53
N TYR A 43 -4.03 47.40 15.41
CA TYR A 43 -5.40 47.43 15.95
C TYR A 43 -6.29 46.40 15.27
N PHE A 44 -6.25 46.29 13.94
CA PHE A 44 -7.00 45.29 13.18
C PHE A 44 -6.57 43.87 13.53
N ARG A 45 -5.27 43.61 13.66
CA ARG A 45 -4.73 42.29 14.05
C ARG A 45 -5.08 41.92 15.49
N SER A 46 -5.17 42.89 16.39
CA SER A 46 -5.66 42.68 17.75
C SER A 46 -7.17 42.46 17.81
N ALA A 47 -7.96 43.22 17.04
CA ALA A 47 -9.41 43.04 16.94
C ALA A 47 -9.78 41.69 16.28
N VAL A 48 -9.06 41.27 15.23
CA VAL A 48 -9.23 39.96 14.59
C VAL A 48 -8.84 38.83 15.56
N ARG A 49 -7.78 39.00 16.37
CA ARG A 49 -7.44 38.03 17.41
C ARG A 49 -8.52 37.97 18.49
N PHE A 50 -9.00 39.12 18.96
CA PHE A 50 -10.05 39.19 19.98
C PHE A 50 -11.38 38.61 19.49
N TYR A 51 -11.78 38.91 18.25
CA TYR A 51 -12.94 38.31 17.60
C TYR A 51 -12.76 36.80 17.43
N LYS A 52 -11.57 36.32 17.06
CA LYS A 52 -11.27 34.88 16.96
C LYS A 52 -11.35 34.18 18.31
N TYR A 53 -10.93 34.82 19.42
CA TYR A 53 -11.13 34.29 20.77
C TYR A 53 -12.60 34.29 21.18
N LEU A 54 -13.34 35.38 20.94
CA LEU A 54 -14.75 35.49 21.30
C LEU A 54 -15.63 34.52 20.49
N HIS A 55 -15.31 34.28 19.22
CA HIS A 55 -15.99 33.32 18.35
C HIS A 55 -15.65 31.86 18.71
N CYS A 56 -14.48 31.61 19.31
CA CYS A 56 -14.08 30.28 19.78
C CYS A 56 -14.80 29.89 21.09
N SER A 57 -15.18 30.86 21.92
CA SER A 57 -15.81 30.63 23.23
C SER A 57 -17.34 30.52 23.20
N LEU A 58 -17.98 30.90 22.09
CA LEU A 58 -19.45 30.97 21.97
C LEU A 58 -20.06 29.96 20.99
N LEU A 59 -19.23 29.18 20.30
CA LEU A 59 -19.76 28.03 19.55
C LEU A 59 -20.09 26.94 20.57
N PRO A 60 -21.35 26.46 20.62
CA PRO A 60 -21.61 25.21 21.32
C PRO A 60 -20.61 24.20 20.75
N THR A 61 -19.88 23.51 21.63
CA THR A 61 -19.12 22.34 21.25
C THR A 61 -20.12 21.38 20.65
N ARG A 62 -20.32 21.48 19.33
CA ARG A 62 -20.75 20.33 18.54
C ARG A 62 -19.67 19.33 18.83
N MET A 63 -19.96 18.42 19.75
CA MET A 63 -19.31 17.13 19.76
C MET A 63 -19.44 16.68 18.32
N ASN A 64 -18.34 16.79 17.59
CA ASN A 64 -18.18 16.04 16.38
C ASN A 64 -18.09 14.62 16.92
N VAL A 65 -19.26 14.00 17.14
CA VAL A 65 -19.38 12.56 17.28
C VAL A 65 -18.79 12.08 15.97
N GLY A 66 -17.48 11.82 16.00
CA GLY A 66 -16.80 11.18 14.90
C GLY A 66 -17.59 9.91 14.74
N VAL A 67 -18.41 9.86 13.69
CA VAL A 67 -19.00 8.61 13.26
C VAL A 67 -17.75 7.79 12.97
N ALA A 68 -17.43 6.87 13.88
CA ALA A 68 -16.36 5.92 13.63
C ALA A 68 -16.83 5.20 12.38
N HIS A 69 -16.30 5.61 11.22
CA HIS A 69 -16.44 4.88 9.98
C HIS A 69 -15.64 3.59 10.20
N SER A 70 -16.25 2.66 10.92
CA SER A 70 -15.76 1.31 11.02
C SER A 70 -15.66 0.81 9.59
N GLU A 71 -14.49 0.30 9.27
CA GLU A 71 -14.21 -0.26 7.96
C GLU A 71 -15.29 -1.30 7.64
N VAL A 72 -16.05 -1.08 6.57
CA VAL A 72 -17.16 -1.96 6.16
C VAL A 72 -16.68 -3.38 5.94
N ASN A 73 -15.42 -3.56 5.53
CA ASN A 73 -14.75 -4.86 5.47
C ASN A 73 -13.27 -4.72 5.87
N PRO A 74 -12.86 -5.19 7.06
CA PRO A 74 -11.47 -5.08 7.53
C PRO A 74 -10.41 -5.68 6.59
N ASN A 75 -10.76 -6.69 5.79
CA ASN A 75 -9.82 -7.35 4.86
C ASN A 75 -9.29 -6.40 3.78
N THR A 76 -9.95 -5.27 3.52
CA THR A 76 -9.51 -4.27 2.53
C THR A 76 -8.21 -3.60 2.95
N ARG A 77 -7.96 -3.41 4.26
CA ARG A 77 -6.86 -2.58 4.77
C ARG A 77 -5.85 -3.30 5.67
N VAL A 78 -6.22 -4.42 6.29
CA VAL A 78 -5.36 -5.16 7.23
C VAL A 78 -3.98 -5.49 6.63
N MET A 79 -3.99 -5.87 5.36
CA MET A 79 -2.81 -6.26 4.58
C MET A 79 -1.86 -5.12 4.21
N ASN A 80 -2.26 -3.87 4.39
CA ASN A 80 -1.42 -2.70 4.15
C ASN A 80 -0.61 -2.29 5.40
N SER A 81 -0.76 -3.02 6.51
CA SER A 81 0.00 -2.73 7.73
C SER A 81 1.43 -3.27 7.65
N ARG A 82 2.39 -2.47 8.15
CA ARG A 82 3.81 -2.88 8.23
C ARG A 82 4.02 -4.13 9.07
N GLY A 83 3.18 -4.32 10.10
CA GLY A 83 3.21 -5.50 10.96
C GLY A 83 2.96 -6.79 10.17
N ILE A 84 1.93 -6.81 9.32
CA ILE A 84 1.63 -7.98 8.49
C ILE A 84 2.77 -8.30 7.53
N TRP A 85 3.42 -7.29 6.94
CA TRP A 85 4.56 -7.52 6.03
C TRP A 85 5.75 -8.12 6.77
N LEU A 86 6.02 -7.64 7.99
CA LEU A 86 7.07 -8.19 8.85
C LEU A 86 6.75 -9.63 9.27
N THR A 87 5.55 -9.88 9.77
CA THR A 87 5.11 -11.23 10.18
C THR A 87 5.17 -12.21 9.02
N TYR A 88 4.80 -11.78 7.82
CA TYR A 88 4.93 -12.59 6.61
C TYR A 88 6.39 -12.95 6.32
N ALA A 89 7.30 -11.96 6.32
CA ALA A 89 8.72 -12.20 6.05
C ALA A 89 9.35 -13.13 7.11
N LEU A 90 9.01 -12.93 8.38
CA LEU A 90 9.41 -13.81 9.48
C LEU A 90 8.84 -15.22 9.31
N GLY A 91 7.57 -15.36 8.91
CA GLY A 91 6.94 -16.64 8.64
C GLY A 91 7.67 -17.44 7.57
N VAL A 92 8.06 -16.80 6.46
CA VAL A 92 8.86 -17.44 5.40
C VAL A 92 10.25 -17.84 5.91
N GLY A 93 10.89 -16.97 6.70
CA GLY A 93 12.19 -17.26 7.30
C GLY A 93 12.14 -18.44 8.28
N ILE A 94 11.13 -18.49 9.15
CA ILE A 94 10.91 -19.58 10.10
C ILE A 94 10.63 -20.89 9.35
N LEU A 95 9.76 -20.88 8.34
CA LEU A 95 9.53 -22.04 7.48
C LEU A 95 10.86 -22.57 6.91
N HIS A 96 11.70 -21.69 6.38
CA HIS A 96 12.99 -22.07 5.81
C HIS A 96 13.93 -22.70 6.85
N ILE A 97 14.02 -22.11 8.05
CA ILE A 97 14.85 -22.63 9.16
C ILE A 97 14.35 -24.01 9.62
N VAL A 98 13.04 -24.19 9.73
CA VAL A 98 12.44 -25.48 10.10
C VAL A 98 12.80 -26.54 9.07
N LEU A 99 12.75 -26.21 7.78
CA LEU A 99 13.13 -27.15 6.72
C LEU A 99 14.63 -27.46 6.70
N LEU A 100 15.49 -26.48 6.99
CA LEU A 100 16.94 -26.67 7.13
C LEU A 100 17.31 -27.57 8.32
N SER A 101 16.43 -27.65 9.32
CA SER A 101 16.65 -28.48 10.52
C SER A 101 16.39 -29.97 10.26
N ILE A 102 15.92 -30.35 9.07
CA ILE A 102 15.68 -31.74 8.67
C ILE A 102 16.98 -32.32 8.07
N PRO A 103 17.59 -33.34 8.70
CA PRO A 103 18.95 -33.79 8.35
C PRO A 103 19.06 -34.49 6.98
N PHE A 104 17.94 -34.86 6.37
CA PHE A 104 17.90 -35.58 5.09
C PHE A 104 17.75 -34.66 3.87
N PHE A 105 17.57 -33.35 4.07
CA PHE A 105 17.39 -32.42 2.97
C PHE A 105 18.68 -31.68 2.63
N SER A 106 19.00 -31.66 1.34
CA SER A 106 20.07 -30.82 0.82
C SER A 106 19.60 -29.37 0.70
N VAL A 107 20.54 -28.42 0.76
CA VAL A 107 20.24 -26.98 0.65
C VAL A 107 19.38 -26.64 -0.59
N PRO A 108 19.68 -27.14 -1.81
CA PRO A 108 18.83 -26.91 -2.99
C PRO A 108 17.38 -27.41 -2.83
N VAL A 109 17.22 -28.59 -2.22
CA VAL A 109 15.89 -29.18 -1.94
C VAL A 109 15.12 -28.29 -0.97
N VAL A 110 15.76 -27.82 0.11
CA VAL A 110 15.11 -26.93 1.09
C VAL A 110 14.64 -25.63 0.44
N TRP A 111 15.45 -25.00 -0.40
CA TRP A 111 15.03 -23.79 -1.13
C TRP A 111 13.84 -24.03 -2.05
N THR A 112 13.85 -25.16 -2.77
CA THR A 112 12.72 -25.56 -3.63
C THR A 112 11.46 -25.80 -2.81
N LEU A 113 11.57 -26.54 -1.70
CA LEU A 113 10.44 -26.85 -0.83
C LEU A 113 9.89 -25.59 -0.16
N THR A 114 10.77 -24.67 0.25
CA THR A 114 10.37 -23.35 0.79
C THR A 114 9.56 -22.58 -0.24
N ASN A 115 10.04 -22.50 -1.49
CA ASN A 115 9.35 -21.80 -2.57
C ASN A 115 7.99 -22.45 -2.90
N VAL A 116 7.92 -23.78 -2.98
CA VAL A 116 6.68 -24.51 -3.27
C VAL A 116 5.65 -24.37 -2.14
N ILE A 117 6.04 -24.60 -0.88
CA ILE A 117 5.14 -24.48 0.28
C ILE A 117 4.65 -23.04 0.42
N HIS A 118 5.54 -22.06 0.24
CA HIS A 118 5.19 -20.66 0.23
C HIS A 118 4.16 -20.34 -0.86
N ASN A 119 4.40 -20.74 -2.11
CA ASN A 119 3.51 -20.45 -3.23
C ASN A 119 2.16 -21.15 -3.08
N PHE A 120 2.15 -22.37 -2.55
CA PHE A 120 0.92 -23.09 -2.23
C PHE A 120 0.11 -22.40 -1.13
N GLY A 121 0.75 -22.07 0.00
CA GLY A 121 0.08 -21.36 1.10
C GLY A 121 -0.44 -19.99 0.67
N MET A 122 0.34 -19.27 -0.13
CA MET A 122 -0.05 -17.99 -0.70
C MET A 122 -1.24 -18.11 -1.65
N TYR A 123 -1.28 -19.15 -2.49
CA TYR A 123 -2.42 -19.43 -3.35
C TYR A 123 -3.68 -19.72 -2.54
N VAL A 124 -3.59 -20.60 -1.54
CA VAL A 124 -4.73 -20.96 -0.69
C VAL A 124 -5.27 -19.71 0.01
N PHE A 125 -4.40 -18.95 0.68
CA PHE A 125 -4.82 -17.79 1.46
C PHE A 125 -5.40 -16.66 0.60
N MET A 126 -4.79 -16.38 -0.56
CA MET A 126 -5.20 -15.23 -1.39
C MET A 126 -6.31 -15.54 -2.37
N HIS A 127 -6.34 -16.77 -2.92
CA HIS A 127 -7.16 -17.12 -4.06
C HIS A 127 -8.17 -18.24 -3.77
N ALA A 128 -7.95 -19.08 -2.76
CA ALA A 128 -8.93 -20.12 -2.38
C ALA A 128 -9.87 -19.66 -1.26
N VAL A 129 -9.33 -18.99 -0.23
CA VAL A 129 -10.12 -18.49 0.91
C VAL A 129 -10.98 -17.30 0.48
N LYS A 130 -12.29 -17.38 0.79
CA LYS A 130 -13.30 -16.36 0.51
C LYS A 130 -13.98 -15.89 1.79
N GLY A 131 -14.57 -14.71 1.73
CA GLY A 131 -15.34 -14.14 2.84
C GLY A 131 -14.51 -13.37 3.85
N THR A 132 -15.17 -13.05 4.96
CA THR A 132 -14.62 -12.29 6.08
C THR A 132 -14.87 -13.12 7.35
N PRO A 133 -13.92 -13.14 8.31
CA PRO A 133 -14.11 -13.88 9.56
C PRO A 133 -15.21 -13.29 10.45
N PHE A 134 -15.65 -12.07 10.18
CA PHE A 134 -16.70 -11.35 10.90
C PHE A 134 -17.81 -10.93 9.95
N GLU A 135 -19.05 -10.84 10.45
CA GLU A 135 -20.18 -10.31 9.69
C GLU A 135 -19.94 -8.82 9.38
N THR A 136 -19.77 -8.53 8.10
CA THR A 136 -19.57 -7.18 7.60
C THR A 136 -20.92 -6.54 7.22
N PRO A 137 -21.13 -5.23 7.44
CA PRO A 137 -22.33 -4.52 7.00
C PRO A 137 -22.41 -4.33 5.46
N ASP A 138 -21.66 -5.11 4.70
CA ASP A 138 -21.47 -5.00 3.25
C ASP A 138 -22.55 -5.76 2.43
N GLN A 139 -23.65 -6.15 3.09
CA GLN A 139 -24.75 -6.93 2.51
C GLN A 139 -24.30 -8.27 1.89
N GLY A 140 -23.20 -8.85 2.40
CA GLY A 140 -22.71 -10.16 1.97
C GLY A 140 -21.87 -10.16 0.69
N LYS A 141 -21.52 -8.99 0.14
CA LYS A 141 -20.70 -8.89 -1.08
C LYS A 141 -19.31 -9.53 -0.92
N ALA A 142 -18.69 -9.41 0.25
CA ALA A 142 -17.38 -9.96 0.57
C ALA A 142 -17.39 -11.48 0.71
N ARG A 143 -18.54 -12.11 1.02
CA ARG A 143 -18.67 -13.58 1.15
C ARG A 143 -18.25 -14.33 -0.11
N LEU A 144 -18.45 -13.71 -1.27
CA LEU A 144 -18.18 -14.33 -2.57
C LEU A 144 -16.77 -14.04 -3.09
N LEU A 145 -16.11 -13.02 -2.54
CA LEU A 145 -14.83 -12.51 -3.01
C LEU A 145 -13.68 -13.21 -2.28
N THR A 146 -12.63 -13.53 -3.01
CA THR A 146 -11.36 -14.02 -2.45
C THR A 146 -10.64 -12.91 -1.71
N HIS A 147 -9.70 -13.27 -0.84
CA HIS A 147 -8.93 -12.27 -0.09
C HIS A 147 -8.15 -11.33 -1.01
N TRP A 148 -7.64 -11.82 -2.14
CA TRP A 148 -7.00 -11.00 -3.18
C TRP A 148 -7.96 -10.01 -3.85
N GLU A 149 -9.22 -10.38 -4.06
CA GLU A 149 -10.23 -9.50 -4.67
C GLU A 149 -10.68 -8.41 -3.69
N GLN A 150 -10.74 -8.72 -2.39
CA GLN A 150 -11.10 -7.76 -1.34
C GLN A 150 -9.97 -6.77 -1.03
N LEU A 151 -8.71 -7.15 -1.25
CA LEU A 151 -7.52 -6.35 -0.91
C LEU A 151 -7.58 -4.94 -1.50
N ASP A 152 -7.35 -3.91 -0.68
CA ASP A 152 -7.37 -2.50 -1.04
C ASP A 152 -8.60 -2.11 -1.90
N TYR A 153 -9.77 -2.66 -1.57
CA TYR A 153 -11.04 -2.45 -2.28
C TYR A 153 -11.02 -2.83 -3.77
N GLY A 154 -10.12 -3.71 -4.18
CA GLY A 154 -9.95 -4.06 -5.59
C GLY A 154 -9.10 -3.07 -6.40
N VAL A 155 -8.58 -2.01 -5.78
CA VAL A 155 -7.69 -1.04 -6.45
C VAL A 155 -6.40 -1.75 -6.85
N GLN A 156 -6.03 -1.63 -8.12
CA GLN A 156 -4.85 -2.27 -8.68
C GLN A 156 -3.58 -1.47 -8.33
N PHE A 157 -2.42 -2.13 -8.37
CA PHE A 157 -1.09 -1.50 -8.20
C PHE A 157 -0.83 -0.77 -6.87
N THR A 158 -1.58 -1.12 -5.82
CA THR A 158 -1.33 -0.66 -4.45
C THR A 158 -0.06 -1.27 -3.88
N SER A 159 0.47 -0.66 -2.82
CA SER A 159 1.70 -1.13 -2.16
C SER A 159 1.57 -2.58 -1.66
N SER A 160 0.43 -2.95 -1.06
CA SER A 160 0.15 -4.30 -0.58
C SER A 160 0.10 -5.31 -1.74
N ARG A 161 -0.61 -4.99 -2.83
CA ARG A 161 -0.68 -5.86 -4.02
C ARG A 161 0.69 -6.04 -4.66
N LYS A 162 1.50 -4.98 -4.75
CA LYS A 162 2.88 -5.04 -5.23
C LYS A 162 3.73 -5.93 -4.33
N PHE A 163 3.67 -5.75 -3.02
CA PHE A 163 4.39 -6.57 -2.05
C PHE A 163 4.08 -8.06 -2.23
N PHE A 164 2.80 -8.44 -2.22
CA PHE A 164 2.38 -9.83 -2.37
C PHE A 164 2.60 -10.41 -3.77
N THR A 165 2.79 -9.58 -4.79
CA THR A 165 3.17 -10.04 -6.14
C THR A 165 4.68 -10.23 -6.27
N ILE A 166 5.46 -9.29 -5.73
CA ILE A 166 6.92 -9.26 -5.82
C ILE A 166 7.55 -10.31 -4.90
N SER A 167 6.99 -10.55 -3.73
CA SER A 167 7.59 -11.48 -2.77
C SER A 167 7.82 -12.91 -3.30
N PRO A 168 6.83 -13.62 -3.91
CA PRO A 168 7.08 -14.93 -4.49
C PRO A 168 8.11 -14.89 -5.64
N ILE A 169 8.22 -13.76 -6.36
CA ILE A 169 9.22 -13.57 -7.41
C ILE A 169 10.63 -13.51 -6.80
N ILE A 170 10.82 -12.73 -5.73
CA ILE A 170 12.10 -12.66 -5.01
C ILE A 170 12.48 -14.04 -4.47
N LEU A 171 11.54 -14.76 -3.86
CA LEU A 171 11.79 -16.10 -3.31
C LEU A 171 12.18 -17.09 -4.41
N TYR A 172 11.53 -17.03 -5.57
CA TYR A 172 11.88 -17.82 -6.75
C TYR A 172 13.31 -17.54 -7.25
N PHE A 173 13.72 -16.27 -7.32
CA PHE A 173 15.08 -15.92 -7.72
C PHE A 173 16.12 -16.42 -6.73
N LEU A 174 15.86 -16.29 -5.42
CA LEU A 174 16.72 -16.85 -4.38
C LEU A 174 16.82 -18.37 -4.53
N ALA A 175 15.69 -19.06 -4.66
CA ALA A 175 15.67 -20.51 -4.84
C ALA A 175 16.45 -20.94 -6.08
N SER A 176 16.28 -20.24 -7.21
CA SER A 176 16.99 -20.52 -8.46
C SER A 176 18.51 -20.35 -8.32
N PHE A 177 18.94 -19.31 -7.59
CA PHE A 177 20.36 -19.06 -7.30
C PHE A 177 20.97 -20.19 -6.46
N TYR A 178 20.29 -20.61 -5.39
CA TYR A 178 20.78 -21.67 -4.50
C TYR A 178 20.66 -23.09 -5.08
N THR A 179 19.76 -23.32 -6.04
CA THR A 179 19.68 -24.57 -6.79
C THR A 179 20.63 -24.61 -7.99
N LYS A 180 21.49 -23.58 -8.17
CA LYS A 180 22.44 -23.46 -9.28
C LYS A 180 21.77 -23.65 -10.66
N TYR A 181 20.52 -23.24 -10.79
CA TYR A 181 19.74 -23.39 -12.02
C TYR A 181 19.62 -24.84 -12.52
N ASP A 182 19.66 -25.83 -11.62
CA ASP A 182 19.35 -27.22 -11.98
C ASP A 182 17.95 -27.31 -12.64
N THR A 183 17.86 -28.08 -13.72
CA THR A 183 16.66 -28.13 -14.57
C THR A 183 15.44 -28.62 -13.81
N THR A 184 15.60 -29.61 -12.92
CA THR A 184 14.49 -30.21 -12.17
C THR A 184 13.90 -29.20 -11.20
N HIS A 185 14.77 -28.56 -10.42
CA HIS A 185 14.38 -27.54 -9.47
C HIS A 185 13.79 -26.30 -10.16
N PHE A 186 14.37 -25.90 -11.30
CA PHE A 186 13.89 -24.79 -12.09
C PHE A 186 12.43 -25.00 -12.54
N VAL A 187 12.12 -26.12 -13.19
CA VAL A 187 10.76 -26.41 -13.68
C VAL A 187 9.74 -26.41 -12.54
N ILE A 188 10.05 -27.05 -11.41
CA ILE A 188 9.16 -27.10 -10.24
C ILE A 188 8.94 -25.69 -9.67
N ASN A 189 10.01 -24.93 -9.50
CA ASN A 189 9.95 -23.57 -8.96
C ASN A 189 9.17 -22.64 -9.90
N THR A 190 9.36 -22.74 -11.21
CA THR A 190 8.64 -21.95 -12.21
C THR A 190 7.16 -22.30 -12.23
N ALA A 191 6.81 -23.60 -12.24
CA ALA A 191 5.42 -24.04 -12.21
C ALA A 191 4.69 -23.52 -10.95
N SER A 192 5.33 -23.60 -9.78
CA SER A 192 4.78 -23.07 -8.53
C SER A 192 4.63 -21.54 -8.54
N LEU A 193 5.53 -20.81 -9.20
CA LEU A 193 5.45 -19.36 -9.33
C LEU A 193 4.29 -18.97 -10.25
N LEU A 194 4.12 -19.68 -11.37
CA LEU A 194 3.04 -19.41 -12.31
C LEU A 194 1.66 -19.63 -11.68
N SER A 195 1.49 -20.65 -10.84
CA SER A 195 0.20 -20.90 -10.18
C SER A 195 -0.24 -19.75 -9.26
N VAL A 196 0.70 -18.99 -8.69
CA VAL A 196 0.38 -17.84 -7.82
C VAL A 196 0.38 -16.50 -8.56
N LEU A 197 1.11 -16.37 -9.69
CA LEU A 197 1.14 -15.13 -10.48
C LEU A 197 -0.03 -15.03 -11.46
N ILE A 198 -0.43 -16.12 -12.11
CA ILE A 198 -1.53 -16.12 -13.09
C ILE A 198 -2.80 -15.51 -12.49
N PRO A 199 -3.29 -15.93 -11.29
CA PRO A 199 -4.52 -15.38 -10.72
C PRO A 199 -4.42 -13.90 -10.30
N LYS A 200 -3.22 -13.33 -10.21
CA LYS A 200 -2.97 -11.93 -9.84
C LYS A 200 -3.01 -10.99 -11.04
N LEU A 201 -2.98 -11.51 -12.27
CA LEU A 201 -3.02 -10.69 -13.48
C LEU A 201 -4.31 -9.87 -13.54
N PRO A 202 -4.24 -8.57 -13.89
CA PRO A 202 -5.41 -7.68 -13.90
C PRO A 202 -6.47 -8.12 -14.92
N GLN A 203 -6.06 -8.84 -15.97
CA GLN A 203 -6.96 -9.42 -16.99
C GLN A 203 -7.85 -10.55 -16.43
N LEU A 204 -7.44 -11.17 -15.33
CA LEU A 204 -8.18 -12.25 -14.65
C LEU A 204 -8.92 -11.73 -13.41
N HIS A 205 -8.96 -10.41 -13.21
CA HIS A 205 -9.70 -9.81 -12.11
C HIS A 205 -11.20 -10.10 -12.25
N ARG A 206 -11.78 -10.79 -11.26
CA ARG A 206 -13.15 -11.35 -11.26
C ARG A 206 -13.45 -12.43 -12.31
N VAL A 207 -12.49 -12.80 -13.16
CA VAL A 207 -12.61 -13.93 -14.09
C VAL A 207 -11.94 -15.12 -13.44
N ARG A 208 -12.74 -15.90 -12.71
CA ARG A 208 -12.25 -17.12 -12.05
C ARG A 208 -11.94 -18.13 -13.13
N ILE A 209 -10.66 -18.41 -13.34
CA ILE A 209 -10.20 -19.51 -14.18
C ILE A 209 -10.98 -20.76 -13.71
N PHE A 210 -11.74 -21.38 -14.62
CA PHE A 210 -12.66 -22.51 -14.42
C PHE A 210 -14.08 -22.25 -13.88
N GLY A 211 -14.53 -21.00 -13.70
CA GLY A 211 -15.95 -20.76 -13.39
C GLY A 211 -16.46 -21.39 -12.08
N ILE A 212 -15.56 -21.76 -11.14
CA ILE A 212 -15.84 -22.45 -9.85
C ILE A 212 -16.71 -21.60 -8.89
N ASN A 213 -17.26 -20.47 -9.34
CA ASN A 213 -18.14 -19.64 -8.54
C ASN A 213 -18.99 -18.71 -9.43
N LYS A 214 -19.68 -19.28 -10.42
CA LYS A 214 -20.88 -18.63 -10.97
C LYS A 214 -21.98 -18.74 -9.92
N TYR A 215 -22.44 -17.60 -9.42
CA TYR A 215 -23.75 -17.45 -8.81
C TYR A 215 -24.49 -16.38 -9.61
#